data_AF-A0A7C3GCP4-F1
#
_entry.id   AF-A0A7C3GCP4-F1
#
_cell.length_a   1.000
_cell.length_b   1.000
_cell.length_c   1.000
_cell.angle_alpha   90.00
_cell.angle_beta   90.00
_cell.angle_gamma   90.00
#
_symmetry.space_group_name_H-M   'P 1'
#
loop_
_entity.id
_entity.type
_entity.pdbx_description
1 polymer ?
#
loop_
_entity_poly.entity_id
_entity_poly.type
_entity_poly.pdbx_seq_one_letter_code
_entity_poly.pdbx_strand_id
1 'polypeptide(L)'
;MKKIAWLTISVMMVLSLVLVSCGTTEDTGGKVTEEDKGQKVTVGGEEEKKEEVKEEEVSSSMGPEYGGTLRLAQTMDSTNFDDVVTRGFVQGVTFLQTNESMWRGDWAKGPAGGYGTNECDWVGAYDVFSHKRGFAAESWEWSVDPATDQGILVYQIRDNVHYALNPNSEASKLVGGRKMTADDVVFSFTQVMTDSRAYMYRAYPSMRKSFHCEKTGPMEVTVTVDSSDLITAIAKFGNYVGVVPHEVVEKYGDMASW
;
A
#
# COMPACT_ATOMS: atom_id res chain seq x y z
N MET A 1 41.98 -33.54 -7.60
CA MET A 1 42.49 -32.25 -8.16
C MET A 1 41.39 -31.27 -8.53
N LYS A 2 40.36 -31.63 -9.34
CA LYS A 2 39.27 -30.68 -9.72
C LYS A 2 38.52 -30.02 -8.55
N LYS A 3 38.25 -30.76 -7.46
CA LYS A 3 37.54 -30.22 -6.28
C LYS A 3 38.37 -29.21 -5.47
N ILE A 4 39.70 -29.35 -5.45
CA ILE A 4 40.60 -28.42 -4.76
C ILE A 4 40.71 -27.12 -5.56
N ALA A 5 40.82 -27.21 -6.89
CA ALA A 5 40.86 -26.03 -7.76
C ALA A 5 39.58 -25.19 -7.69
N TRP A 6 38.41 -25.83 -7.52
CA TRP A 6 37.13 -25.12 -7.40
C TRP A 6 37.00 -24.37 -6.06
N LEU A 7 37.56 -24.94 -5.00
CA LEU A 7 37.60 -24.30 -3.68
C LEU A 7 38.52 -23.06 -3.69
N THR A 8 39.70 -23.14 -4.30
CA THR A 8 40.61 -21.99 -4.40
C THR A 8 40.04 -20.85 -5.25
N ILE A 9 39.33 -21.15 -6.33
CA ILE A 9 38.66 -20.12 -7.16
C ILE A 9 37.55 -19.42 -6.35
N SER A 10 36.77 -20.17 -5.58
CA SER A 10 35.70 -19.58 -4.76
C SER A 10 36.26 -18.69 -3.64
N VAL A 11 37.37 -19.08 -3.02
CA VAL A 11 38.04 -18.28 -1.98
C VAL A 11 38.67 -17.00 -2.56
N MET A 12 39.25 -17.05 -3.77
CA MET A 12 39.79 -15.83 -4.42
C MET A 12 38.71 -14.81 -4.80
N MET A 13 37.51 -15.25 -5.22
CA MET A 13 36.41 -14.33 -5.54
C MET A 13 35.88 -13.61 -4.29
N VAL A 14 35.81 -14.30 -3.16
CA VAL A 14 35.36 -13.68 -1.90
C VAL A 14 36.40 -12.68 -1.38
N LEU A 15 37.70 -12.99 -1.47
CA LEU A 15 38.75 -12.06 -1.03
C LEU A 15 38.82 -10.76 -1.87
N SER A 16 38.52 -10.84 -3.16
CA SER A 16 38.55 -9.66 -4.04
C SER A 16 37.40 -8.69 -3.78
N LEU A 17 36.24 -9.18 -3.32
CA LEU A 17 35.11 -8.34 -2.90
C LEU A 17 35.40 -7.59 -1.58
N VAL A 18 36.14 -8.20 -0.65
CA VAL A 18 36.49 -7.57 0.63
C VAL A 18 37.52 -6.45 0.46
N LEU A 19 38.45 -6.57 -0.50
CA LEU A 19 39.45 -5.52 -0.75
C LEU A 19 38.86 -4.27 -1.41
N VAL A 20 37.82 -4.39 -2.24
CA VAL A 20 37.13 -3.24 -2.86
C VAL A 20 36.29 -2.48 -1.82
N SER A 21 35.81 -3.15 -0.77
CA SER A 21 34.97 -2.53 0.26
C SER A 21 35.74 -1.68 1.29
N CYS A 22 37.08 -1.73 1.31
CA CYS A 22 37.91 -1.07 2.33
C CYS A 22 38.84 0.03 1.77
N GLY A 23 38.63 0.49 0.54
CA GLY A 23 39.41 1.59 -0.05
C GLY A 23 38.88 2.97 0.36
N THR A 24 39.39 3.51 1.48
CA THR A 24 39.27 4.90 1.91
C THR A 24 39.77 5.87 0.83
N THR A 25 38.97 6.89 0.53
CA THR A 25 39.28 7.95 -0.43
C THR A 25 39.97 9.11 0.29
N GLU A 26 41.29 9.20 0.17
CA GLU A 26 42.08 10.42 0.38
C GLU A 26 43.15 10.44 -0.72
N ASP A 27 42.96 11.28 -1.76
CA ASP A 27 43.97 12.23 -2.25
C ASP A 27 43.55 12.85 -3.61
N THR A 28 43.52 14.18 -3.64
CA THR A 28 43.92 15.04 -4.77
C THR A 28 44.35 16.35 -4.11
N GLY A 29 45.65 16.60 -3.84
CA GLY A 29 46.74 16.83 -4.80
C GLY A 29 46.65 18.28 -5.32
N GLY A 30 47.45 19.26 -4.86
CA GLY A 30 48.86 19.53 -5.23
C GLY A 30 48.92 20.25 -6.61
N LYS A 31 49.80 21.20 -6.98
CA LYS A 31 50.96 21.92 -6.43
C LYS A 31 51.35 23.00 -7.48
N VAL A 32 52.03 24.06 -7.07
CA VAL A 32 52.56 25.22 -7.84
C VAL A 32 53.79 24.88 -8.71
N THR A 33 53.95 25.49 -9.91
CA THR A 33 55.15 26.27 -10.38
C THR A 33 55.02 26.92 -11.78
N GLU A 34 55.45 28.21 -11.83
CA GLU A 34 56.04 29.13 -12.86
C GLU A 34 56.33 28.65 -14.30
N GLU A 35 56.44 29.44 -15.38
CA GLU A 35 56.59 30.89 -15.72
C GLU A 35 56.15 31.00 -17.24
N ASP A 36 55.61 32.06 -17.83
CA ASP A 36 56.33 33.27 -18.29
C ASP A 36 55.34 34.20 -19.07
N LYS A 37 55.62 35.51 -19.05
CA LYS A 37 55.08 36.63 -19.86
C LYS A 37 53.68 37.16 -19.57
N GLY A 38 53.63 37.95 -18.50
CA GLY A 38 53.43 39.39 -18.64
C GLY A 38 52.06 39.88 -19.10
N GLN A 39 51.16 40.14 -18.15
CA GLN A 39 50.21 41.24 -18.29
C GLN A 39 49.85 41.86 -16.94
N LYS A 40 50.08 43.17 -16.86
CA LYS A 40 49.74 44.08 -15.78
C LYS A 40 48.21 44.16 -15.64
N VAL A 41 47.65 43.77 -14.49
CA VAL A 41 46.26 44.06 -14.13
C VAL A 41 46.20 44.64 -12.73
N THR A 42 45.54 45.79 -12.68
CA THR A 42 45.23 46.67 -11.57
C THR A 42 44.41 46.01 -10.48
N VAL A 43 44.77 46.30 -9.22
CA VAL A 43 44.00 46.03 -8.01
C VAL A 43 42.67 46.77 -8.10
N GLY A 44 41.58 46.01 -8.24
CA GLY A 44 40.21 46.46 -8.00
C GLY A 44 39.61 45.51 -6.98
N GLY A 45 39.43 45.99 -5.76
CA GLY A 45 38.68 45.26 -4.75
C GLY A 45 37.22 45.19 -5.17
N GLU A 46 36.76 43.98 -5.46
CA GLU A 46 35.34 43.65 -5.46
C GLU A 46 35.07 42.93 -4.15
N GLU A 47 34.26 43.55 -3.30
CA GLU A 47 33.63 42.89 -2.18
C GLU A 47 32.87 41.68 -2.70
N GLU A 48 33.38 40.47 -2.43
CA GLU A 48 32.57 39.27 -2.47
C GLU A 48 31.45 39.44 -1.44
N LYS A 49 30.31 39.90 -1.94
CA LYS A 49 29.03 39.80 -1.27
C LYS A 49 28.75 38.30 -1.14
N LYS A 50 29.18 37.71 -0.01
CA LYS A 50 28.66 36.44 0.47
C LYS A 50 27.14 36.58 0.45
N GLU A 51 26.51 35.96 -0.53
CA GLU A 51 25.10 35.62 -0.44
C GLU A 51 24.99 34.70 0.77
N GLU A 52 24.59 35.31 1.88
CA GLU A 52 24.09 34.63 3.05
C GLU A 52 22.93 33.80 2.54
N VAL A 53 23.20 32.52 2.25
CA VAL A 53 22.16 31.52 2.11
C VAL A 53 21.38 31.64 3.40
N LYS A 54 20.21 32.27 3.31
CA LYS A 54 19.17 32.10 4.32
C LYS A 54 18.99 30.59 4.39
N GLU A 55 19.58 29.97 5.42
CA GLU A 55 18.93 28.83 6.04
C GLU A 55 17.50 29.31 6.26
N GLU A 56 16.60 28.88 5.37
CA GLU A 56 15.21 28.77 5.76
C GLU A 56 15.28 27.95 7.04
N GLU A 57 15.06 28.63 8.17
CA GLU A 57 14.66 28.01 9.42
C GLU A 57 13.58 27.03 9.01
N VAL A 58 13.96 25.76 8.87
CA VAL A 58 13.02 24.66 8.85
C VAL A 58 12.33 24.82 10.17
N SER A 59 11.16 25.47 10.12
CA SER A 59 10.29 25.66 11.25
C SER A 59 10.08 24.26 11.80
N SER A 60 10.83 23.95 12.85
CA SER A 60 10.68 22.71 13.58
C SER A 60 9.41 22.90 14.39
N SER A 61 8.27 22.88 13.70
CA SER A 61 6.99 22.76 14.37
C SER A 61 7.07 21.45 15.14
N MET A 62 7.14 21.55 16.48
CA MET A 62 7.38 20.43 17.39
C MET A 62 6.18 19.46 17.47
N GLY A 63 5.32 19.45 16.45
CA GLY A 63 4.10 18.64 16.41
C GLY A 63 3.50 18.56 15.00
N PRO A 64 2.57 17.62 14.79
CA PRO A 64 1.91 17.46 13.50
C PRO A 64 1.13 18.73 13.12
N GLU A 65 1.34 19.20 11.90
CA GLU A 65 0.48 20.21 11.31
C GLU A 65 -0.83 19.55 10.90
N TYR A 66 -1.93 20.02 11.49
CA TYR A 66 -3.27 19.54 11.18
C TYR A 66 -3.93 20.41 10.13
N GLY A 67 -4.61 19.76 9.19
CA GLY A 67 -5.22 20.43 8.03
C GLY A 67 -4.26 20.48 6.83
N GLY A 68 -4.78 20.97 5.71
CA GLY A 68 -4.03 21.07 4.46
C GLY A 68 -4.76 20.45 3.27
N THR A 69 -4.10 20.48 2.11
CA THR A 69 -4.62 19.90 0.88
C THR A 69 -3.50 19.13 0.21
N LEU A 70 -3.67 17.82 0.07
CA LEU A 70 -2.79 16.99 -0.74
C LEU A 70 -3.27 17.04 -2.20
N ARG A 71 -2.38 17.46 -3.11
CA ARG A 71 -2.64 17.45 -4.56
C ARG A 71 -1.86 16.31 -5.19
N LEU A 72 -2.57 15.26 -5.60
CA LEU A 72 -1.99 14.13 -6.32
C LEU A 72 -2.28 14.29 -7.81
N ALA A 73 -1.23 14.30 -8.64
CA ALA A 73 -1.39 14.28 -10.08
C ALA A 73 -1.67 12.84 -10.55
N GLN A 74 -2.79 12.64 -11.23
CA GLN A 74 -3.08 11.41 -11.96
C GLN A 74 -2.76 11.63 -13.43
N THR A 75 -2.17 10.64 -14.09
CA THR A 75 -1.84 10.70 -15.52
C THR A 75 -3.00 10.27 -16.43
N MET A 76 -4.12 9.86 -15.83
CA MET A 76 -5.32 9.39 -16.53
C MET A 76 -6.58 9.76 -15.74
N ASP A 77 -7.69 9.86 -16.44
CA ASP A 77 -8.99 10.10 -15.81
C ASP A 77 -9.42 8.89 -14.97
N SER A 78 -10.15 9.17 -13.89
CA SER A 78 -10.79 8.13 -13.10
C SER A 78 -11.99 7.58 -13.86
N THR A 79 -11.98 6.28 -14.14
CA THR A 79 -12.98 5.67 -15.02
C THR A 79 -14.10 4.95 -14.26
N ASN A 80 -13.97 4.77 -12.95
CA ASN A 80 -14.90 3.98 -12.14
C ASN A 80 -14.66 4.14 -10.62
N PHE A 81 -15.72 3.92 -9.82
CA PHE A 81 -15.70 3.88 -8.35
C PHE A 81 -16.16 2.52 -7.78
N ASP A 82 -16.52 1.55 -8.62
CA ASP A 82 -17.08 0.25 -8.22
C ASP A 82 -16.11 -0.93 -8.39
N ASP A 83 -15.98 -1.78 -7.39
CA ASP A 83 -15.13 -2.98 -7.47
C ASP A 83 -15.56 -4.04 -8.51
N VAL A 84 -16.81 -3.98 -8.95
CA VAL A 84 -17.46 -4.98 -9.80
C VAL A 84 -17.37 -4.64 -11.29
N VAL A 85 -17.53 -3.37 -11.68
CA VAL A 85 -17.77 -3.03 -13.10
C VAL A 85 -16.49 -2.93 -13.93
N THR A 86 -15.46 -2.26 -13.41
CA THR A 86 -14.27 -1.93 -14.22
C THR A 86 -12.96 -2.21 -13.49
N ARG A 87 -13.01 -2.83 -12.31
CA ARG A 87 -11.80 -3.12 -11.56
C ARG A 87 -10.97 -4.17 -12.30
N GLY A 88 -9.73 -3.83 -12.65
CA GLY A 88 -8.72 -4.76 -13.13
C GLY A 88 -7.79 -5.19 -11.98
N PHE A 89 -6.61 -5.70 -12.32
CA PHE A 89 -5.58 -6.02 -11.33
C PHE A 89 -5.06 -4.77 -10.61
N VAL A 90 -4.98 -3.63 -11.32
CA VAL A 90 -4.54 -2.35 -10.76
C VAL A 90 -5.72 -1.68 -10.06
N GLN A 91 -5.57 -1.40 -8.78
CA GLN A 91 -6.57 -0.69 -7.99
C GLN A 91 -6.67 0.76 -8.48
N GLY A 92 -7.88 1.19 -8.85
CA GLY A 92 -8.13 2.60 -9.16
C GLY A 92 -7.86 3.46 -7.93
N VAL A 93 -7.15 4.59 -8.11
CA VAL A 93 -6.80 5.49 -7.00
C VAL A 93 -8.04 6.03 -6.30
N THR A 94 -9.12 6.28 -7.04
CA THR A 94 -10.42 6.66 -6.49
C THR A 94 -10.92 5.66 -5.48
N PHE A 95 -11.00 4.38 -5.85
CA PHE A 95 -11.44 3.33 -4.95
C PHE A 95 -10.59 3.26 -3.68
N LEU A 96 -9.27 3.34 -3.82
CA LEU A 96 -8.37 3.28 -2.67
C LEU A 96 -8.52 4.45 -1.71
N GLN A 97 -9.09 5.55 -2.16
CA GLN A 97 -9.35 6.76 -1.38
C GLN A 97 -10.77 6.80 -0.81
N THR A 98 -11.73 6.09 -1.42
CA THR A 98 -13.16 6.17 -1.05
C THR A 98 -13.66 4.93 -0.29
N ASN A 99 -12.94 3.81 -0.35
CA ASN A 99 -13.37 2.53 0.21
C ASN A 99 -12.26 1.87 1.02
N GLU A 100 -12.68 1.23 2.12
CA GLU A 100 -11.77 0.52 3.01
C GLU A 100 -11.86 -0.99 2.82
N SER A 101 -10.69 -1.63 2.78
CA SER A 101 -10.52 -3.08 2.86
C SER A 101 -10.45 -3.54 4.32
N MET A 102 -10.37 -4.85 4.57
CA MET A 102 -10.29 -5.38 5.94
C MET A 102 -8.99 -4.95 6.64
N TRP A 103 -7.87 -5.02 5.93
CA TRP A 103 -6.57 -4.56 6.40
C TRP A 103 -5.81 -3.83 5.30
N ARG A 104 -4.76 -3.09 5.69
CA ARG A 104 -3.73 -2.54 4.78
C ARG A 104 -2.36 -2.57 5.44
N GLY A 105 -1.35 -2.04 4.76
CA GLY A 105 -0.04 -1.83 5.34
C GLY A 105 -0.07 -0.85 6.53
N ASP A 106 0.65 -1.20 7.59
CA ASP A 106 0.90 -0.32 8.73
C ASP A 106 1.96 0.71 8.36
N TRP A 107 1.56 1.91 7.94
CA TRP A 107 2.51 2.94 7.48
C TRP A 107 3.59 3.28 8.50
N ALA A 108 3.35 3.09 9.80
CA ALA A 108 4.36 3.26 10.85
C ALA A 108 5.56 2.30 10.71
N LYS A 109 5.41 1.21 9.93
CA LYS A 109 6.48 0.28 9.58
C LYS A 109 7.36 0.75 8.42
N GLY A 110 6.96 1.78 7.69
CA GLY A 110 7.78 2.33 6.61
C GLY A 110 8.44 3.66 6.96
N PRO A 111 8.74 4.50 5.96
CA PRO A 111 9.38 5.79 6.20
C PRO A 111 8.51 6.73 7.04
N ALA A 112 7.19 6.75 6.80
CA ALA A 112 6.21 7.59 7.51
C ALA A 112 6.69 9.03 7.78
N GLY A 113 7.27 9.71 6.78
CA GLY A 113 7.80 11.06 6.94
C GLY A 113 8.98 11.18 7.92
N GLY A 114 9.75 10.11 8.11
CA GLY A 114 10.86 10.03 9.05
C GLY A 114 10.49 9.49 10.43
N TYR A 115 9.20 9.26 10.71
CA TYR A 115 8.71 8.81 12.03
C TYR A 115 8.51 7.30 12.15
N GLY A 116 8.59 6.56 11.04
CA GLY A 116 8.36 5.12 11.04
C GLY A 116 9.62 4.30 11.27
N THR A 117 9.46 2.98 11.43
CA THR A 117 10.55 2.07 11.80
C THR A 117 11.46 1.67 10.62
N ASN A 118 11.09 2.03 9.38
CA ASN A 118 11.81 1.64 8.15
C ASN A 118 11.98 0.10 7.96
N GLU A 119 11.09 -0.70 8.54
CA GLU A 119 11.02 -2.16 8.32
C GLU A 119 10.52 -2.52 6.90
N CYS A 120 9.83 -1.59 6.23
CA CYS A 120 9.31 -1.76 4.87
C CYS A 120 9.40 -0.46 4.06
N ASP A 121 9.87 -0.51 2.81
CA ASP A 121 9.92 0.67 1.94
C ASP A 121 8.60 0.99 1.23
N TRP A 122 7.62 0.07 1.30
CA TRP A 122 6.34 0.09 0.57
C TRP A 122 6.47 0.15 -0.96
N VAL A 123 7.67 -0.08 -1.52
CA VAL A 123 7.91 -0.08 -2.97
C VAL A 123 7.42 -1.38 -3.59
N GLY A 124 7.56 -2.49 -2.87
CA GLY A 124 7.05 -3.80 -3.30
C GLY A 124 5.62 -4.08 -2.84
N ALA A 125 4.85 -4.78 -3.68
CA ALA A 125 3.52 -5.28 -3.34
C ALA A 125 3.59 -6.63 -2.59
N TYR A 126 4.30 -6.67 -1.46
CA TYR A 126 4.44 -7.89 -0.66
C TYR A 126 3.42 -7.95 0.49
N ASP A 127 2.79 -9.11 0.66
CA ASP A 127 1.92 -9.38 1.81
C ASP A 127 2.72 -9.96 2.98
N VAL A 128 3.47 -9.08 3.65
CA VAL A 128 4.08 -9.39 4.95
C VAL A 128 3.05 -9.12 6.04
N PHE A 129 2.41 -10.17 6.56
CA PHE A 129 1.29 -10.03 7.51
C PHE A 129 1.65 -9.28 8.80
N SER A 130 2.89 -9.42 9.29
CA SER A 130 3.36 -8.65 10.46
C SER A 130 3.46 -7.15 10.22
N HIS A 131 3.41 -6.70 8.96
CA HIS A 131 3.37 -5.28 8.58
C HIS A 131 1.94 -4.84 8.21
N LYS A 132 0.92 -5.66 8.43
CA LYS A 132 -0.47 -5.28 8.19
C LYS A 132 -1.09 -4.69 9.44
N ARG A 133 -2.07 -3.82 9.24
CA ARG A 133 -2.89 -3.21 10.28
C ARG A 133 -4.35 -3.24 9.87
N GLY A 134 -5.21 -3.45 10.86
CA GLY A 134 -6.65 -3.49 10.67
C GLY A 134 -7.21 -2.15 10.19
N PHE A 135 -8.02 -2.21 9.14
CA PHE A 135 -8.77 -1.10 8.55
C PHE A 135 -10.25 -1.27 8.88
N ALA A 136 -11.07 -1.87 8.01
CA ALA A 136 -12.46 -2.21 8.35
C ALA A 136 -12.55 -3.33 9.41
N ALA A 137 -11.57 -4.24 9.44
CA ALA A 137 -11.41 -5.24 10.49
C ALA A 137 -10.43 -4.76 11.56
N GLU A 138 -10.62 -5.20 12.81
CA GLU A 138 -9.64 -5.01 13.89
C GLU A 138 -8.66 -6.18 14.01
N SER A 139 -9.12 -7.39 13.68
CA SER A 139 -8.31 -8.60 13.65
C SER A 139 -8.82 -9.59 12.61
N TRP A 140 -8.00 -10.60 12.34
CA TRP A 140 -8.31 -11.67 11.42
C TRP A 140 -7.54 -12.92 11.80
N GLU A 141 -8.10 -14.07 11.47
CA GLU A 141 -7.45 -15.36 11.60
C GLU A 141 -7.85 -16.27 10.44
N TRP A 142 -7.01 -17.26 10.15
CA TRP A 142 -7.33 -18.26 9.15
C TRP A 142 -6.85 -19.64 9.60
N SER A 143 -7.54 -20.67 9.12
CA SER A 143 -7.22 -22.07 9.38
C SER A 143 -7.58 -22.93 8.19
N VAL A 144 -7.14 -24.18 8.21
CA VAL A 144 -7.59 -25.22 7.28
C VAL A 144 -8.25 -26.30 8.12
N ASP A 145 -9.48 -26.67 7.79
CA ASP A 145 -10.14 -27.83 8.36
C ASP A 145 -9.71 -29.10 7.58
N PRO A 146 -8.91 -29.99 8.20
CA PRO A 146 -8.43 -31.19 7.52
C PRO A 146 -9.52 -32.22 7.24
N ALA A 147 -10.68 -32.15 7.91
CA ALA A 147 -11.77 -33.09 7.69
C ALA A 147 -12.56 -32.78 6.42
N THR A 148 -12.66 -31.50 6.06
CA THR A 148 -13.44 -31.01 4.91
C THR A 148 -12.57 -30.49 3.77
N ASP A 149 -11.25 -30.37 3.99
CA ASP A 149 -10.30 -29.72 3.08
C ASP A 149 -10.69 -28.27 2.74
N GLN A 150 -11.29 -27.58 3.70
CA GLN A 150 -11.73 -26.20 3.56
C GLN A 150 -10.77 -25.24 4.25
N GLY A 151 -10.49 -24.13 3.60
CA GLY A 151 -9.89 -22.95 4.21
C GLY A 151 -10.96 -22.08 4.85
N ILE A 152 -10.71 -21.65 6.08
CA ILE A 152 -11.59 -20.78 6.87
C ILE A 152 -10.84 -19.50 7.16
N LEU A 153 -11.46 -18.36 6.91
CA LEU A 153 -10.94 -17.03 7.16
C LEU A 153 -11.98 -16.23 7.94
N VAL A 154 -11.62 -15.80 9.14
CA VAL A 154 -12.51 -15.08 10.06
C VAL A 154 -12.01 -13.65 10.20
N TYR A 155 -12.93 -12.70 10.08
CA TYR A 155 -12.69 -11.28 10.28
C TYR A 155 -13.51 -10.77 11.46
N GLN A 156 -12.84 -10.12 12.42
CA GLN A 156 -13.50 -9.31 13.42
C GLN A 156 -13.61 -7.88 12.90
N ILE A 157 -14.83 -7.43 12.64
CA ILE A 157 -15.15 -6.13 12.05
C ILE A 157 -15.19 -5.06 13.14
N ARG A 158 -14.68 -3.86 12.84
CA ARG A 158 -14.70 -2.73 13.76
C ARG A 158 -16.11 -2.18 13.94
N ASP A 159 -16.53 -1.99 15.18
CA ASP A 159 -17.87 -1.46 15.52
C ASP A 159 -17.99 0.07 15.52
N ASN A 160 -16.98 0.78 15.01
CA ASN A 160 -16.96 2.25 14.99
C ASN A 160 -16.73 2.84 13.59
N VAL A 161 -16.80 2.03 12.54
CA VAL A 161 -16.67 2.49 11.15
C VAL A 161 -18.01 2.99 10.64
N HIS A 162 -18.00 4.16 10.00
CA HIS A 162 -19.20 4.80 9.46
C HIS A 162 -18.97 5.17 7.99
N TYR A 163 -20.02 5.07 7.18
CA TYR A 163 -19.97 5.60 5.83
C TYR A 163 -19.93 7.13 5.85
N ALA A 164 -19.32 7.72 4.82
CA ALA A 164 -19.30 9.17 4.69
C ALA A 164 -20.70 9.74 4.43
N LEU A 165 -21.00 10.89 5.04
CA LEU A 165 -22.22 11.65 4.79
C LEU A 165 -21.88 12.97 4.07
N ASN A 166 -22.20 13.02 2.78
CA ASN A 166 -22.20 14.21 1.96
C ASN A 166 -23.64 14.67 1.70
N PRO A 167 -24.11 15.77 2.33
CA PRO A 167 -25.48 16.25 2.18
C PRO A 167 -25.80 16.79 0.77
N ASN A 168 -24.82 16.86 -0.12
CA ASN A 168 -25.03 17.27 -1.52
C ASN A 168 -25.10 16.06 -2.48
N SER A 169 -24.91 14.82 -2.00
CA SER A 169 -24.98 13.61 -2.81
C SER A 169 -26.22 12.78 -2.46
N GLU A 170 -27.05 12.43 -3.45
CA GLU A 170 -28.22 11.58 -3.24
C GLU A 170 -27.86 10.17 -2.77
N ALA A 171 -26.82 9.58 -3.34
CA ALA A 171 -26.31 8.27 -2.93
C ALA A 171 -25.82 8.29 -1.47
N SER A 172 -25.08 9.34 -1.07
CA SER A 172 -24.63 9.45 0.31
C SER A 172 -25.76 9.68 1.30
N LYS A 173 -26.80 10.46 0.93
CA LYS A 173 -28.03 10.61 1.74
C LYS A 173 -28.77 9.29 1.92
N LEU A 174 -28.76 8.42 0.90
CA LEU A 174 -29.40 7.10 0.97
C LEU A 174 -28.78 6.25 2.09
N VAL A 175 -27.45 6.26 2.19
CA VAL A 175 -26.69 5.55 3.24
C VAL A 175 -26.79 6.27 4.58
N GLY A 176 -26.91 7.60 4.57
CA GLY A 176 -27.19 8.41 5.75
C GLY A 176 -26.06 8.47 6.77
N GLY A 177 -24.82 8.15 6.36
CA GLY A 177 -23.67 8.11 7.26
C GLY A 177 -23.77 7.06 8.36
N ARG A 178 -24.62 6.03 8.17
CA ARG A 178 -24.81 4.98 9.16
C ARG A 178 -23.51 4.21 9.44
N LYS A 179 -23.51 3.52 10.58
CA LYS A 179 -22.47 2.57 10.94
C LYS A 179 -22.41 1.44 9.90
N MET A 180 -21.20 1.05 9.51
CA MET A 180 -20.92 -0.15 8.72
C MET A 180 -21.19 -1.39 9.58
N THR A 181 -21.76 -2.42 8.97
CA THR A 181 -22.16 -3.67 9.64
C THR A 181 -21.42 -4.86 9.05
N ALA A 182 -21.46 -6.01 9.74
CA ALA A 182 -20.98 -7.26 9.16
C ALA A 182 -21.75 -7.65 7.89
N ASP A 183 -23.03 -7.29 7.78
CA ASP A 183 -23.86 -7.57 6.62
C ASP A 183 -23.37 -6.81 5.36
N ASP A 184 -22.83 -5.60 5.52
CA ASP A 184 -22.21 -4.84 4.42
C ASP A 184 -20.96 -5.56 3.87
N VAL A 185 -20.17 -6.17 4.76
CA VAL A 185 -18.97 -6.93 4.40
C VAL A 185 -19.37 -8.22 3.67
N VAL A 186 -20.34 -8.96 4.21
CA VAL A 186 -20.89 -10.17 3.57
C VAL A 186 -21.43 -9.84 2.18
N PHE A 187 -22.20 -8.75 2.07
CA PHE A 187 -22.70 -8.25 0.78
C PHE A 187 -21.56 -7.98 -0.20
N SER A 188 -20.57 -7.17 0.19
CA SER A 188 -19.47 -6.76 -0.68
C SER A 188 -18.64 -7.96 -1.16
N PHE A 189 -18.34 -8.90 -0.26
CA PHE A 189 -17.59 -10.12 -0.60
C PHE A 189 -18.38 -11.04 -1.52
N THR A 190 -19.68 -11.20 -1.25
CA THR A 190 -20.55 -12.01 -2.09
C THR A 190 -20.67 -11.40 -3.48
N GLN A 191 -20.90 -10.09 -3.57
CA GLN A 191 -21.10 -9.38 -4.83
C GLN A 191 -19.93 -9.59 -5.79
N VAL A 192 -18.68 -9.44 -5.34
CA VAL A 192 -17.48 -9.62 -6.19
C VAL A 192 -17.27 -11.07 -6.63
N MET A 193 -17.85 -12.04 -5.91
CA MET A 193 -17.76 -13.47 -6.24
C MET A 193 -18.93 -13.96 -7.10
N THR A 194 -20.04 -13.24 -7.15
CA THR A 194 -21.25 -13.64 -7.89
C THR A 194 -21.52 -12.81 -9.14
N ASP A 195 -21.11 -11.54 -9.17
CA ASP A 195 -21.34 -10.69 -10.35
C ASP A 195 -20.33 -11.02 -11.46
N SER A 196 -20.85 -11.43 -12.62
CA SER A 196 -20.03 -11.81 -13.79
C SER A 196 -19.11 -10.72 -14.34
N ARG A 197 -19.37 -9.45 -14.02
CA ARG A 197 -18.55 -8.29 -14.39
C ARG A 197 -17.29 -8.19 -13.52
N ALA A 198 -17.36 -8.64 -12.27
CA ALA A 198 -16.29 -8.51 -11.29
C ALA A 198 -15.01 -9.20 -11.75
N TYR A 199 -13.86 -8.58 -11.45
CA TYR A 199 -12.57 -9.22 -11.69
C TYR A 199 -12.42 -10.52 -10.88
N MET A 200 -12.81 -10.49 -9.60
CA MET A 200 -12.77 -11.65 -8.72
C MET A 200 -13.54 -12.83 -9.30
N TYR A 201 -14.74 -12.59 -9.81
CA TYR A 201 -15.53 -13.60 -10.49
C TYR A 201 -14.80 -14.23 -11.69
N ARG A 202 -14.23 -13.39 -12.55
CA ARG A 202 -13.59 -13.82 -13.80
C ARG A 202 -12.25 -14.50 -13.58
N ALA A 203 -11.46 -14.01 -12.63
CA ALA A 203 -10.09 -14.43 -12.39
C ALA A 203 -9.98 -15.69 -11.51
N TYR A 204 -10.96 -15.95 -10.63
CA TYR A 204 -10.89 -17.04 -9.65
C TYR A 204 -12.07 -18.02 -9.77
N PRO A 205 -12.21 -18.74 -10.91
CA PRO A 205 -13.33 -19.64 -11.13
C PRO A 205 -13.35 -20.88 -10.22
N SER A 206 -12.21 -21.30 -9.64
CA SER A 206 -12.17 -22.37 -8.61
C SER A 206 -12.83 -21.87 -7.33
N MET A 207 -12.30 -20.78 -6.78
CA MET A 207 -12.76 -20.18 -5.52
C MET A 207 -14.24 -19.85 -5.55
N ARG A 208 -14.81 -19.42 -6.69
CA ARG A 208 -16.25 -19.18 -6.83
C ARG A 208 -17.14 -20.37 -6.51
N LYS A 209 -16.68 -21.60 -6.76
CA LYS A 209 -17.49 -22.80 -6.58
C LYS A 209 -17.60 -23.20 -5.11
N SER A 210 -16.55 -22.94 -4.34
CA SER A 210 -16.47 -23.28 -2.92
C SER A 210 -16.66 -22.09 -1.99
N PHE A 211 -16.68 -20.86 -2.53
CA PHE A 211 -16.88 -19.64 -1.76
C PHE A 211 -18.22 -19.65 -1.04
N HIS A 212 -18.13 -19.46 0.28
CA HIS A 212 -19.23 -19.14 1.16
C HIS A 212 -18.79 -17.99 2.07
N CYS A 213 -19.68 -17.04 2.33
CA CYS A 213 -19.42 -15.93 3.23
C CYS A 213 -20.67 -15.69 4.05
N GLU A 214 -20.52 -15.66 5.37
CA GLU A 214 -21.63 -15.45 6.28
C GLU A 214 -21.22 -14.65 7.50
N LYS A 215 -22.22 -14.07 8.15
CA LYS A 215 -22.09 -13.37 9.41
C LYS A 215 -22.20 -14.39 10.54
N THR A 216 -21.09 -14.68 11.21
CA THR A 216 -21.01 -15.66 12.31
C THR A 216 -21.18 -15.03 13.70
N GLY A 217 -21.14 -13.70 13.79
CA GLY A 217 -21.39 -12.93 15.01
C GLY A 217 -21.87 -11.51 14.71
N PRO A 218 -22.15 -10.67 15.74
CA PRO A 218 -22.68 -9.32 15.51
C PRO A 218 -21.80 -8.45 14.59
N MET A 219 -20.49 -8.53 14.77
CA MET A 219 -19.47 -7.84 13.97
C MET A 219 -18.39 -8.84 13.52
N GLU A 220 -18.78 -10.08 13.22
CA GLU A 220 -17.86 -11.14 12.81
C GLU A 220 -18.33 -11.74 11.48
N VAL A 221 -17.39 -11.93 10.55
CA VAL A 221 -17.64 -12.48 9.23
C VAL A 221 -16.70 -13.64 8.98
N THR A 222 -17.25 -14.76 8.53
CA THR A 222 -16.48 -15.95 8.15
C THR A 222 -16.59 -16.17 6.64
N VAL A 223 -15.43 -16.38 6.01
CA VAL A 223 -15.29 -16.79 4.62
C VAL A 223 -14.75 -18.21 4.59
N THR A 224 -15.44 -19.09 3.87
CA THR A 224 -15.03 -20.47 3.64
C THR A 224 -14.78 -20.69 2.15
N VAL A 225 -13.68 -21.34 1.81
CA VAL A 225 -13.27 -21.72 0.45
C VAL A 225 -12.59 -23.08 0.49
N ASP A 226 -12.30 -23.69 -0.67
CA ASP A 226 -11.40 -24.86 -0.71
C ASP A 226 -10.01 -24.47 -0.18
N SER A 227 -9.32 -25.38 0.50
CA SER A 227 -8.00 -25.11 1.09
C SER A 227 -6.98 -24.59 0.07
N SER A 228 -7.06 -25.07 -1.18
CA SER A 228 -6.21 -24.61 -2.30
C SER A 228 -6.41 -23.15 -2.68
N ASP A 229 -7.57 -22.57 -2.36
CA ASP A 229 -7.91 -21.17 -2.65
C ASP A 229 -7.72 -20.25 -1.43
N LEU A 230 -7.39 -20.80 -0.24
CA LEU A 230 -7.30 -20.02 1.00
C LEU A 230 -6.32 -18.85 0.92
N ILE A 231 -5.11 -19.06 0.39
CA ILE A 231 -4.12 -17.98 0.25
C ILE A 231 -4.63 -16.87 -0.67
N THR A 232 -5.35 -17.24 -1.73
CA THR A 232 -6.00 -16.28 -2.63
C THR A 232 -7.10 -15.52 -1.88
N ALA A 233 -7.96 -16.22 -1.14
CA ALA A 233 -9.02 -15.61 -0.35
C ALA A 233 -8.46 -14.59 0.66
N ILE A 234 -7.42 -14.97 1.42
CA ILE A 234 -6.72 -14.08 2.36
C ILE A 234 -6.24 -12.81 1.65
N ALA A 235 -5.51 -12.94 0.54
CA ALA A 235 -4.96 -11.79 -0.18
C ALA A 235 -6.05 -10.86 -0.74
N LYS A 236 -7.15 -11.44 -1.26
CA LYS A 236 -8.18 -10.68 -1.96
C LYS A 236 -9.21 -10.07 -1.03
N PHE A 237 -9.80 -10.84 -0.12
CA PHE A 237 -10.78 -10.29 0.82
C PHE A 237 -10.12 -9.38 1.86
N GLY A 238 -8.83 -9.59 2.14
CA GLY A 238 -8.08 -8.78 3.09
C GLY A 238 -7.78 -7.36 2.64
N ASN A 239 -7.22 -7.21 1.43
CA ASN A 239 -6.65 -5.94 0.96
C ASN A 239 -7.21 -5.47 -0.39
N TYR A 240 -7.84 -6.36 -1.16
CA TYR A 240 -8.38 -6.00 -2.46
C TYR A 240 -9.80 -5.50 -2.32
N VAL A 241 -10.75 -6.34 -1.90
CA VAL A 241 -12.17 -5.98 -1.84
C VAL A 241 -12.40 -4.88 -0.80
N GLY A 242 -13.00 -3.78 -1.20
CA GLY A 242 -13.45 -2.77 -0.24
C GLY A 242 -14.93 -2.90 0.06
N VAL A 243 -15.32 -2.44 1.23
CA VAL A 243 -16.71 -2.53 1.68
C VAL A 243 -17.53 -1.42 1.04
N VAL A 244 -18.68 -1.78 0.50
CA VAL A 244 -19.65 -0.87 -0.13
C VAL A 244 -21.00 -0.94 0.59
N PRO A 245 -21.77 0.16 0.63
CA PRO A 245 -23.11 0.16 1.18
C PRO A 245 -24.08 -0.47 0.17
N HIS A 246 -24.71 -1.58 0.56
CA HIS A 246 -25.57 -2.36 -0.33
C HIS A 246 -26.76 -1.56 -0.89
N GLU A 247 -27.27 -0.56 -0.15
CA GLU A 247 -28.42 0.25 -0.58
C GLU A 247 -28.13 1.05 -1.86
N VAL A 248 -26.89 1.48 -2.06
CA VAL A 248 -26.49 2.21 -3.27
C VAL A 248 -26.53 1.27 -4.48
N VAL A 249 -26.00 0.06 -4.31
CA VAL A 249 -26.03 -0.97 -5.36
C VAL A 249 -27.47 -1.41 -5.65
N GLU A 250 -28.30 -1.60 -4.62
CA GLU A 250 -29.70 -1.99 -4.79
C GLU A 250 -30.51 -0.93 -5.56
N LYS A 251 -30.24 0.36 -5.30
CA LYS A 251 -30.95 1.47 -5.95
C LYS A 251 -30.46 1.75 -7.36
N TYR A 252 -29.14 1.75 -7.56
CA TYR A 252 -28.51 2.23 -8.81
C TYR A 252 -27.94 1.10 -9.68
N GLY A 253 -27.93 -0.14 -9.20
CA GLY A 253 -27.40 -1.32 -9.87
C GLY A 253 -25.90 -1.53 -9.66
N ASP A 254 -25.13 -0.45 -9.65
CA ASP A 254 -23.71 -0.40 -9.31
C ASP A 254 -23.32 1.03 -8.89
N MET A 255 -22.06 1.20 -8.51
CA MET A 255 -21.45 2.44 -8.05
C MET A 255 -20.51 3.02 -9.11
N ALA A 256 -20.59 2.58 -10.37
CA ALA A 256 -19.61 2.97 -11.38
C ALA A 256 -19.73 4.44 -11.81
N SER A 257 -20.94 5.00 -11.69
CA SER A 257 -21.27 6.38 -12.05
C SER A 257 -21.43 7.30 -10.83
N TRP A 258 -20.77 6.97 -9.70
CA TRP A 258 -20.75 7.81 -8.51
C TRP A 258 -20.05 9.15 -8.79
#